data_AF-A0AAD0I1R0-F1
#
_entry.id   AF-A0AAD0I1R0-F1
#
_cell.length_a   1.000
_cell.length_b   1.000
_cell.length_c   1.000
_cell.angle_alpha   90.00
_cell.angle_beta   90.00
_cell.angle_gamma   90.00
#
_symmetry.space_group_name_H-M   'P 1'
#
loop_
_entity.id
_entity.type
_entity.pdbx_description
1 polymer ?
#
loop_
_entity_poly.entity_id
_entity_poly.type
_entity_poly.pdbx_seq_one_letter_code
_entity_poly.pdbx_strand_id
1 'polypeptide(L)'
;MQINFQSVSDSLFEELCFDLLLDYGFEKLILRSGGADSGRDIQGEKYINDQFVGSYYESWFFECKRYKNAVNQDVLNSKISWADAEQPDHLVFIISSCLSNNTRTWLDKIAKQKTYRIHIVEGKRLESIVKSRPHIMRRYFFSKQLDLVENASRSWIMHNLIPECELISSLVQDKLYVNYGLGELCFLWCSARIRQEKLDEHMHDSYPINFDPIFECLKDNSTTTGASLDFLSASCLLHEEQSFSEHDLIYNKVFACELAYLENGIENIALYSFVSSEAGEGLEIIVLRNSNLTHSIRHIPRAAEKEFLPVCNVLKVRNIFA
;
A
#
# COMPACT_ATOMS: atom_id res chain seq x y z
N MET A 1 6.99 8.70 -5.21
CA MET A 1 6.79 7.43 -4.49
C MET A 1 8.06 7.05 -3.74
N GLN A 2 7.97 6.73 -2.45
CA GLN A 2 9.07 6.16 -1.66
C GLN A 2 8.93 4.64 -1.70
N ILE A 3 10.02 3.90 -1.95
CA ILE A 3 9.95 2.43 -2.01
C ILE A 3 10.07 1.87 -0.60
N ASN A 4 9.10 1.05 -0.19
CA ASN A 4 9.19 0.27 1.03
C ASN A 4 9.55 -1.19 0.71
N PHE A 5 10.84 -1.52 0.77
CA PHE A 5 11.30 -2.91 0.59
C PHE A 5 10.76 -3.89 1.64
N GLN A 6 10.21 -3.43 2.76
CA GLN A 6 9.59 -4.32 3.74
C GLN A 6 8.22 -4.85 3.30
N SER A 7 7.62 -4.26 2.26
CA SER A 7 6.36 -4.73 1.66
C SER A 7 6.50 -6.00 0.83
N VAL A 8 7.73 -6.35 0.43
CA VAL A 8 8.03 -7.62 -0.26
C VAL A 8 8.64 -8.62 0.73
N SER A 9 8.41 -9.92 0.49
CA SER A 9 9.03 -11.01 1.27
C SER A 9 10.52 -11.13 0.97
N ASP A 10 11.26 -11.92 1.76
CA ASP A 10 12.69 -12.18 1.51
C ASP A 10 12.91 -12.79 0.12
N SER A 11 12.13 -13.81 -0.24
CA SER A 11 12.19 -14.46 -1.56
C SER A 11 11.83 -13.51 -2.71
N LEU A 12 10.81 -12.67 -2.54
CA LEU A 12 10.48 -11.66 -3.56
C LEU A 12 11.55 -10.57 -3.67
N PHE A 13 12.26 -10.26 -2.59
CA PHE A 13 13.40 -9.34 -2.63
C PHE A 13 14.59 -9.95 -3.38
N GLU A 14 14.87 -11.24 -3.20
CA GLU A 14 15.86 -11.98 -3.99
C GLU A 14 15.49 -11.99 -5.48
N GLU A 15 14.23 -12.29 -5.82
CA GLU A 15 13.73 -12.22 -7.20
C GLU A 15 13.86 -10.82 -7.79
N LEU A 16 13.51 -9.78 -7.03
CA LEU A 16 13.71 -8.39 -7.45
C LEU A 16 15.17 -8.11 -7.80
N CYS A 17 16.10 -8.58 -6.96
CA CYS A 17 17.54 -8.41 -7.20
C CYS A 17 17.98 -9.19 -8.45
N PHE A 18 17.46 -10.40 -8.64
CA PHE A 18 17.71 -11.21 -9.84
C PHE A 18 17.28 -10.49 -11.13
N ASP A 19 16.06 -9.97 -11.15
CA ASP A 19 15.54 -9.21 -12.30
C ASP A 19 16.36 -7.92 -12.55
N LEU A 20 16.79 -7.22 -11.49
CA LEU A 20 17.68 -6.08 -11.65
C LEU A 20 19.00 -6.48 -12.30
N LEU A 21 19.59 -7.62 -11.92
CA LEU A 21 20.84 -8.09 -12.50
C LEU A 21 20.67 -8.46 -13.98
N LEU A 22 19.54 -9.06 -14.36
CA LEU A 22 19.20 -9.27 -15.78
C LEU A 22 19.19 -7.94 -16.56
N ASP A 23 18.53 -6.91 -16.03
CA ASP A 23 18.49 -5.57 -16.64
C ASP A 23 19.88 -4.93 -16.77
N TYR A 24 20.82 -5.28 -15.89
CA TYR A 24 22.20 -4.81 -15.93
C TYR A 24 23.12 -5.65 -16.83
N GLY A 25 22.55 -6.62 -17.56
CA GLY A 25 23.26 -7.44 -18.54
C GLY A 25 24.14 -8.52 -17.91
N PHE A 26 23.83 -8.95 -16.70
CA PHE A 26 24.44 -10.17 -16.17
C PHE A 26 23.85 -11.39 -16.87
N GLU A 27 24.72 -12.34 -17.20
CA GLU A 27 24.42 -13.55 -17.93
C GLU A 27 24.52 -14.77 -17.01
N LYS A 28 23.94 -15.89 -17.43
CA LYS A 28 23.98 -17.18 -16.71
C LYS A 28 23.60 -17.05 -15.23
N LEU A 29 22.67 -16.14 -14.92
CA LEU A 29 22.20 -15.93 -13.56
C LEU A 29 21.45 -17.18 -13.07
N ILE A 30 21.81 -17.62 -11.88
CA ILE A 30 21.20 -18.74 -11.16
C ILE A 30 20.80 -18.21 -9.79
N LEU A 31 19.48 -18.17 -9.55
CA LEU A 31 18.91 -17.95 -8.24
C LEU A 31 19.02 -19.25 -7.44
N ARG A 32 19.67 -19.22 -6.28
CA ARG A 32 19.82 -20.36 -5.39
C ARG A 32 18.79 -20.21 -4.29
N SER A 33 17.82 -21.12 -4.25
CA SER A 33 16.77 -21.16 -3.25
C SER A 33 16.79 -22.52 -2.55
N GLY A 34 17.20 -22.58 -1.28
CA GLY A 34 17.14 -23.79 -0.45
C GLY A 34 18.20 -23.83 0.65
N GLY A 35 17.93 -24.54 1.77
CA GLY A 35 18.65 -24.45 3.06
C GLY A 35 20.15 -24.79 3.12
N ALA A 36 20.82 -24.96 1.98
CA ALA A 36 22.27 -25.05 1.88
C ALA A 36 22.80 -24.06 0.83
N ASP A 37 22.40 -22.79 0.94
CA ASP A 37 22.97 -21.71 0.14
C ASP A 37 24.43 -21.56 0.55
N SER A 38 25.33 -22.03 -0.32
CA SER A 38 26.80 -21.98 -0.22
C SER A 38 27.32 -20.54 -0.25
N GLY A 39 26.80 -19.71 0.65
CA GLY A 39 27.20 -18.34 0.89
C GLY A 39 26.79 -17.31 -0.16
N ARG A 40 25.76 -17.55 -0.97
CA ARG A 40 25.20 -16.60 -1.93
C ARG A 40 23.77 -16.95 -2.30
N ASP A 41 22.97 -15.95 -2.63
CA ASP A 41 21.57 -16.12 -3.06
C ASP A 41 21.48 -16.14 -4.60
N ILE A 42 22.36 -15.39 -5.29
CA ILE A 42 22.43 -15.39 -6.76
C ILE A 42 23.89 -15.55 -7.18
N GLN A 43 24.12 -16.31 -8.25
CA GLN A 43 25.39 -16.33 -8.96
C GLN A 43 25.18 -16.05 -10.44
N GLY A 44 26.14 -15.42 -11.10
CA GLY A 44 26.12 -15.24 -12.54
C GLY A 44 27.48 -14.82 -13.07
N GLU A 45 27.50 -14.47 -14.35
CA GLU A 45 28.68 -14.00 -15.04
C GLU A 45 28.41 -12.64 -15.70
N LYS A 46 29.47 -11.88 -15.94
CA LYS A 46 29.39 -10.66 -16.73
C LYS A 46 30.39 -10.72 -17.89
N TYR A 47 29.88 -10.58 -19.10
CA TYR A 47 30.73 -10.47 -20.28
C TYR A 47 31.39 -9.09 -20.32
N ILE A 48 32.72 -9.08 -20.33
CA ILE A 48 33.53 -7.89 -20.47
C ILE A 48 34.15 -7.92 -21.87
N ASN A 49 33.86 -6.89 -22.66
CA ASN A 49 34.48 -6.69 -23.96
C ASN A 49 35.46 -5.51 -23.87
N ASP A 50 36.72 -5.82 -23.61
CA ASP A 50 37.78 -4.82 -23.55
C ASP A 50 38.55 -4.79 -24.89
N GLN A 51 38.77 -3.59 -25.41
CA GLN A 51 39.42 -3.40 -26.71
C GLN A 51 40.92 -3.74 -26.71
N PHE A 52 41.56 -3.78 -25.54
CA PHE A 52 42.98 -4.00 -25.39
C PHE A 52 43.30 -5.45 -25.00
N VAL A 53 42.60 -6.03 -24.01
CA VAL A 53 42.85 -7.40 -23.53
C VAL A 53 41.93 -8.46 -24.17
N GLY A 54 41.00 -8.03 -25.01
CA GLY A 54 39.99 -8.90 -25.60
C GLY A 54 38.81 -9.15 -24.66
N SER A 55 37.98 -10.12 -25.02
CA SER A 55 36.76 -10.41 -24.27
C SER A 55 36.91 -11.57 -23.31
N TYR A 56 36.33 -11.43 -22.11
CA TYR A 56 36.34 -12.46 -21.08
C TYR A 56 35.08 -12.38 -20.22
N TYR A 57 34.88 -13.38 -19.36
CA TYR A 57 33.80 -13.39 -18.39
C TYR A 57 34.37 -13.20 -16.99
N GLU A 58 33.71 -12.38 -16.19
CA GLU A 58 33.91 -12.30 -14.74
C GLU A 58 32.80 -13.10 -14.05
N SER A 59 33.17 -13.81 -12.99
CA SER A 59 32.26 -14.53 -12.10
C SER A 59 31.79 -13.63 -10.94
N TRP A 60 30.48 -13.60 -10.72
CA TRP A 60 29.85 -12.71 -9.73
C TRP A 60 28.93 -13.46 -8.80
N PHE A 61 29.17 -13.31 -7.49
CA PHE A 61 28.28 -13.78 -6.43
C PHE A 61 27.54 -12.61 -5.81
N PHE A 62 26.25 -12.80 -5.54
CA PHE A 62 25.39 -11.80 -4.95
C PHE A 62 24.67 -12.39 -3.73
N GLU A 63 24.64 -11.59 -2.68
CA GLU A 63 23.91 -11.84 -1.45
C GLU A 63 22.88 -10.72 -1.26
N CYS A 64 21.62 -11.10 -1.11
CA CYS A 64 20.47 -10.22 -1.01
C CYS A 64 19.93 -10.23 0.43
N LYS A 65 20.12 -9.14 1.17
CA LYS A 65 19.64 -9.01 2.56
C LYS A 65 18.53 -7.98 2.68
N ARG A 66 17.30 -8.48 2.86
CA ARG A 66 16.14 -7.67 3.21
C ARG A 66 16.10 -7.43 4.72
N TYR A 67 16.47 -6.24 5.15
CA TYR A 67 16.45 -5.81 6.55
C TYR A 67 15.76 -4.47 6.70
N LYS A 68 15.08 -4.29 7.84
CA LYS A 68 14.57 -2.99 8.28
C LYS A 68 15.67 -2.14 8.94
N ASN A 69 16.53 -2.79 9.72
CA ASN A 69 17.58 -2.14 10.52
C ASN A 69 18.96 -2.30 9.86
N ALA A 70 19.96 -1.63 10.42
CA ALA A 70 21.33 -1.75 9.96
C ALA A 70 21.85 -3.20 10.07
N VAL A 71 22.56 -3.65 9.04
CA VAL A 71 23.14 -5.00 8.97
C VAL A 71 24.49 -5.02 9.69
N ASN A 72 24.65 -6.02 10.57
CA ASN A 72 25.86 -6.24 11.37
C ASN A 72 26.82 -7.24 10.71
N GLN A 73 28.07 -7.26 11.18
CA GLN A 73 29.14 -8.10 10.64
C GLN A 73 28.79 -9.58 10.61
N ASP A 74 28.14 -10.10 11.66
CA ASP A 74 27.84 -11.52 11.81
C ASP A 74 26.95 -12.07 10.68
N VAL A 75 26.13 -11.21 10.07
CA VAL A 75 25.26 -11.55 8.94
C VAL A 75 26.07 -11.82 7.66
N LEU A 76 27.22 -11.15 7.50
CA LEU A 76 28.00 -11.17 6.25
C LEU A 76 29.19 -12.13 6.31
N ASN A 77 29.68 -12.45 7.50
CA ASN A 77 30.95 -13.17 7.68
C ASN A 77 30.96 -14.55 7.00
N SER A 78 29.87 -15.32 7.14
CA SER A 78 29.77 -16.64 6.49
C SER A 78 29.81 -16.56 4.97
N LYS A 79 29.27 -15.48 4.39
CA LYS A 79 29.23 -15.25 2.93
C LYS A 79 30.62 -14.96 2.38
N ILE A 80 31.41 -14.19 3.13
CA ILE A 80 32.82 -13.97 2.82
C ILE A 80 33.62 -15.28 2.93
N SER A 81 33.36 -16.11 3.95
CA SER A 81 34.05 -17.41 4.07
C SER A 81 33.77 -18.34 2.89
N TRP A 82 32.55 -18.36 2.37
CA TRP A 82 32.22 -19.12 1.16
C TRP A 82 32.86 -18.54 -0.09
N ALA A 83 32.89 -17.21 -0.24
CA ALA A 83 33.61 -16.57 -1.34
C ALA A 83 35.12 -16.80 -1.27
N ASP A 84 35.71 -16.93 -0.07
CA ASP A 84 37.11 -17.33 0.09
C ASP A 84 37.35 -18.77 -0.40
N ALA A 85 36.38 -19.67 -0.23
CA ALA A 85 36.50 -21.05 -0.70
C ALA A 85 36.29 -21.17 -2.22
N GLU A 86 35.34 -20.41 -2.77
CA GLU A 86 34.92 -20.52 -4.17
C GLU A 86 35.61 -19.53 -5.12
N GLN A 87 36.25 -18.49 -4.59
CA GLN A 87 37.10 -17.55 -5.32
C GLN A 87 36.42 -16.91 -6.56
N PRO A 88 35.22 -16.28 -6.43
CA PRO A 88 34.63 -15.53 -7.54
C PRO A 88 35.48 -14.30 -7.86
N ASP A 89 35.27 -13.63 -8.99
CA ASP A 89 35.95 -12.34 -9.26
C ASP A 89 35.33 -11.22 -8.41
N HIS A 90 34.03 -11.33 -8.14
CA HIS A 90 33.25 -10.34 -7.41
C HIS A 90 32.26 -10.95 -6.42
N LEU A 91 32.17 -10.32 -5.24
CA LEU A 91 31.11 -10.55 -4.26
C LEU A 91 30.34 -9.25 -4.04
N VAL A 92 29.01 -9.30 -4.12
CA VAL A 92 28.15 -8.12 -3.99
C VAL A 92 27.13 -8.35 -2.89
N PHE A 93 27.05 -7.41 -1.95
CA PHE A 93 25.97 -7.35 -0.97
C PHE A 93 24.92 -6.33 -1.42
N ILE A 94 23.71 -6.81 -1.70
CA ILE A 94 22.53 -5.98 -2.00
C ILE A 94 21.65 -5.95 -0.75
N ILE A 95 21.51 -4.79 -0.13
CA ILE A 95 20.91 -4.63 1.19
C ILE A 95 19.77 -3.62 1.11
N SER A 96 18.57 -3.99 1.56
CA SER A 96 17.42 -3.08 1.53
C SER A 96 17.50 -1.91 2.51
N SER A 97 18.33 -2.03 3.55
CA SER A 97 18.60 -1.00 4.57
C SER A 97 20.00 -0.38 4.39
N CYS A 98 20.86 -0.49 5.38
CA CYS A 98 22.23 0.02 5.41
C CYS A 98 23.11 -0.89 6.26
N LEU A 99 24.42 -0.70 6.20
CA LEU A 99 25.40 -1.31 7.08
C LEU A 99 25.55 -0.52 8.37
N SER A 100 25.86 -1.21 9.47
CA SER A 100 26.36 -0.53 10.67
C SER A 100 27.74 0.09 10.41
N ASN A 101 28.10 1.14 11.16
CA ASN A 101 29.43 1.77 11.06
C ASN A 101 30.58 0.78 11.33
N ASN A 102 30.39 -0.12 12.29
CA ASN A 102 31.35 -1.16 12.62
C ASN A 102 31.52 -2.15 11.46
N THR A 103 30.41 -2.57 10.86
CA THR A 103 30.43 -3.46 9.69
C THR A 103 31.13 -2.82 8.50
N ARG A 104 30.89 -1.53 8.23
CA ARG A 104 31.60 -0.81 7.16
C ARG A 104 33.11 -0.77 7.41
N THR A 105 33.51 -0.39 8.62
CA THR A 105 34.93 -0.35 9.02
C THR A 105 35.60 -1.73 8.90
N TRP A 106 34.87 -2.79 9.25
CA TRP A 106 35.34 -4.16 9.11
C TRP A 106 35.47 -4.57 7.63
N LEU A 107 34.48 -4.27 6.79
CA LEU A 107 34.52 -4.56 5.35
C LEU A 107 35.68 -3.84 4.65
N ASP A 108 35.95 -2.58 5.00
CA ASP A 108 37.07 -1.82 4.43
C ASP A 108 38.44 -2.45 4.73
N LYS A 109 38.56 -3.13 5.88
CA LYS A 109 39.77 -3.86 6.27
C LYS A 109 39.85 -5.21 5.57
N ILE A 110 38.75 -5.96 5.55
CA ILE A 110 38.74 -7.32 5.04
C ILE A 110 38.84 -7.37 3.52
N ALA A 111 38.21 -6.43 2.81
CA ALA A 111 38.23 -6.37 1.35
C ALA A 111 39.65 -6.27 0.76
N LYS A 112 40.58 -5.60 1.48
CA LYS A 112 41.98 -5.48 1.07
C LYS A 112 42.76 -6.79 1.15
N GLN A 113 42.24 -7.78 1.87
CA GLN A 113 42.86 -9.08 2.09
C GLN A 113 42.31 -10.14 1.12
N LYS A 114 41.30 -9.79 0.30
CA LYS A 114 40.63 -10.72 -0.60
C LYS A 114 41.24 -10.67 -1.99
N THR A 115 41.21 -11.83 -2.64
CA THR A 115 41.54 -12.04 -4.05
C THR A 115 40.46 -11.52 -4.99
N TYR A 116 39.26 -11.28 -4.47
CA TYR A 116 38.07 -10.83 -5.18
C TYR A 116 37.61 -9.46 -4.69
N ARG A 117 36.82 -8.75 -5.52
CA ARG A 117 36.32 -7.42 -5.13
C ARG A 117 34.98 -7.54 -4.40
N ILE A 118 34.88 -6.87 -3.26
CA ILE A 118 33.63 -6.77 -2.50
C ILE A 118 32.92 -5.46 -2.86
N HIS A 119 31.64 -5.56 -3.23
CA HIS A 119 30.79 -4.42 -3.57
C HIS A 119 29.57 -4.36 -2.64
N ILE A 120 29.05 -3.16 -2.42
CA ILE A 120 27.92 -2.93 -1.53
C ILE A 120 26.90 -2.00 -2.23
N VAL A 121 25.64 -2.43 -2.26
CA VAL A 121 24.49 -1.65 -2.72
C VAL A 121 23.48 -1.57 -1.58
N GLU A 122 23.41 -0.41 -0.91
CA GLU A 122 22.49 -0.16 0.20
C GLU A 122 21.18 0.49 -0.26
N GLY A 123 20.18 0.49 0.63
CA GLY A 123 18.78 0.83 0.37
C GLY A 123 18.56 2.13 -0.38
N LYS A 124 19.27 3.21 -0.05
CA LYS A 124 19.14 4.49 -0.78
C LYS A 124 19.58 4.38 -2.25
N ARG A 125 20.68 3.67 -2.49
CA ARG A 125 21.18 3.44 -3.85
C ARG A 125 20.28 2.45 -4.59
N LEU A 126 19.87 1.38 -3.91
CA LEU A 126 18.96 0.37 -4.46
C LEU A 126 17.61 0.99 -4.85
N GLU A 127 17.05 1.87 -4.01
CA GLU A 127 15.82 2.60 -4.29
C GLU A 127 15.95 3.45 -5.57
N SER A 128 17.06 4.18 -5.74
CA SER A 128 17.32 4.94 -6.97
C SER A 128 17.42 4.04 -8.21
N ILE A 129 18.09 2.89 -8.07
CA ILE A 129 18.23 1.89 -9.13
C ILE A 129 16.87 1.31 -9.53
N VAL A 130 16.02 0.97 -8.57
CA VAL A 130 14.67 0.44 -8.83
C VAL A 130 13.78 1.52 -9.44
N LYS A 131 13.82 2.75 -8.92
CA LYS A 131 13.02 3.87 -9.44
C LYS A 131 13.28 4.21 -10.90
N SER A 132 14.50 3.98 -11.37
CA SER A 132 14.85 4.21 -12.78
C SER A 132 14.37 3.08 -13.71
N ARG A 133 13.69 2.04 -13.19
CA ARG A 133 13.21 0.87 -13.94
C ARG A 133 11.70 0.66 -13.74
N PRO A 134 10.85 1.31 -14.55
CA PRO A 134 9.40 1.24 -14.38
C PRO A 134 8.81 -0.17 -14.42
N HIS A 135 9.37 -1.11 -15.19
CA HIS A 135 8.88 -2.49 -15.23
C HIS A 135 9.18 -3.27 -13.96
N ILE A 136 10.37 -3.09 -13.36
CA ILE A 136 10.71 -3.66 -12.05
C ILE A 136 9.80 -3.06 -10.98
N MET A 137 9.61 -1.74 -10.99
CA MET A 137 8.69 -1.12 -10.04
C MET A 137 7.30 -1.75 -10.16
N ARG A 138 6.75 -1.82 -11.37
CA ARG A 138 5.42 -2.39 -11.62
C ARG A 138 5.28 -3.84 -11.15
N ARG A 139 6.31 -4.67 -11.34
CA ARG A 139 6.26 -6.09 -10.97
C ARG A 139 6.23 -6.29 -9.45
N TYR A 140 7.01 -5.51 -8.71
CA TYR A 140 7.27 -5.79 -7.28
C TYR A 140 6.59 -4.82 -6.31
N PHE A 141 6.20 -3.63 -6.75
CA PHE A 141 5.67 -2.58 -5.87
C PHE A 141 4.36 -1.96 -6.33
N PHE A 142 3.86 -2.31 -7.51
CA PHE A 142 2.53 -1.88 -7.93
C PHE A 142 1.55 -3.03 -7.73
N SER A 143 0.43 -2.74 -7.07
CA SER A 143 -0.75 -3.59 -7.19
C SER A 143 -1.72 -2.89 -8.14
N LYS A 144 -2.26 -3.64 -9.09
CA LYS A 144 -3.25 -3.11 -10.05
C LYS A 144 -4.44 -2.48 -9.33
N GLN A 145 -4.79 -2.99 -8.16
CA GLN A 145 -5.87 -2.50 -7.32
C GLN A 145 -5.53 -1.19 -6.60
N LEU A 146 -4.28 -1.01 -6.12
CA LEU A 146 -3.82 0.27 -5.59
C LEU A 146 -3.88 1.35 -6.67
N ASP A 147 -3.44 1.04 -7.89
CA ASP A 147 -3.56 1.98 -9.02
C ASP A 147 -5.03 2.32 -9.31
N LEU A 148 -5.94 1.33 -9.23
CA LEU A 148 -7.36 1.54 -9.50
C LEU A 148 -8.01 2.43 -8.44
N VAL A 149 -7.73 2.23 -7.14
CA VAL A 149 -8.29 3.08 -6.07
C VAL A 149 -7.66 4.48 -6.09
N GLU A 150 -6.37 4.61 -6.41
CA GLU A 150 -5.70 5.91 -6.58
C GLU A 150 -6.29 6.66 -7.79
N ASN A 151 -6.53 5.99 -8.90
CA ASN A 151 -7.14 6.61 -10.08
C ASN A 151 -8.62 6.98 -9.84
N ALA A 152 -9.37 6.15 -9.10
CA ALA A 152 -10.75 6.45 -8.71
C ALA A 152 -10.81 7.69 -7.80
N SER A 153 -9.97 7.75 -6.77
CA SER A 153 -9.93 8.89 -5.86
C SER A 153 -9.47 10.17 -6.56
N ARG A 154 -8.46 10.10 -7.44
CA ARG A 154 -8.05 11.23 -8.29
C ARG A 154 -9.17 11.69 -9.21
N SER A 155 -9.92 10.78 -9.80
CA SER A 155 -11.06 11.12 -10.68
C SER A 155 -12.16 11.84 -9.89
N TRP A 156 -12.44 11.42 -8.66
CA TRP A 156 -13.32 12.16 -7.77
C TRP A 156 -12.75 13.54 -7.42
N ILE A 157 -11.50 13.63 -6.97
CA ILE A 157 -10.85 14.91 -6.61
C ILE A 157 -10.85 15.89 -7.79
N MET A 158 -10.55 15.45 -9.00
CA MET A 158 -10.39 16.34 -10.15
C MET A 158 -11.71 16.64 -10.88
N HIS A 159 -12.61 15.65 -10.96
CA HIS A 159 -13.76 15.69 -11.87
C HIS A 159 -15.10 15.43 -11.18
N ASN A 160 -15.11 15.26 -9.85
CA ASN A 160 -16.30 14.90 -9.09
C ASN A 160 -16.96 13.60 -9.55
N LEU A 161 -16.16 12.65 -10.03
CA LEU A 161 -16.63 11.35 -10.49
C LEU A 161 -16.49 10.31 -9.38
N ILE A 162 -17.60 9.97 -8.73
CA ILE A 162 -17.69 8.86 -7.78
C ILE A 162 -17.67 7.55 -8.57
N PRO A 163 -16.83 6.55 -8.22
CA PRO A 163 -16.69 5.31 -8.98
C PRO A 163 -18.00 4.54 -9.10
N GLU A 164 -18.20 3.85 -10.22
CA GLU A 164 -19.35 2.97 -10.45
C GLU A 164 -19.25 1.64 -9.67
N CYS A 165 -20.39 0.96 -9.49
CA CYS A 165 -20.51 -0.23 -8.64
C CYS A 165 -19.52 -1.33 -9.05
N GLU A 166 -19.32 -1.60 -10.34
CA GLU A 166 -18.41 -2.63 -10.82
C GLU A 166 -16.96 -2.38 -10.38
N LEU A 167 -16.54 -1.10 -10.39
CA LEU A 167 -15.21 -0.72 -9.94
C LEU A 167 -15.10 -0.85 -8.42
N ILE A 168 -16.10 -0.37 -7.67
CA ILE A 168 -16.17 -0.55 -6.21
C ILE A 168 -16.07 -2.04 -5.85
N SER A 169 -16.85 -2.89 -6.52
CA SER A 169 -16.85 -4.33 -6.32
C SER A 169 -15.46 -4.94 -6.53
N SER A 170 -14.79 -4.57 -7.62
CA SER A 170 -13.45 -5.07 -7.91
C SER A 170 -12.39 -4.62 -6.90
N LEU A 171 -12.57 -3.45 -6.26
CA LEU A 171 -11.64 -2.88 -5.29
C LEU A 171 -11.79 -3.48 -3.88
N VAL A 172 -12.96 -4.03 -3.56
CA VAL A 172 -13.26 -4.64 -2.26
C VAL A 172 -12.96 -6.15 -2.25
N GLN A 173 -12.90 -6.79 -3.42
CA GLN A 173 -12.55 -8.20 -3.55
C GLN A 173 -11.14 -8.55 -3.03
N ASP A 174 -10.97 -9.82 -2.63
CA ASP A 174 -9.70 -10.46 -2.27
C ASP A 174 -8.93 -9.89 -1.06
N LYS A 175 -9.61 -9.18 -0.15
CA LYS A 175 -9.00 -8.57 1.06
C LYS A 175 -7.84 -7.63 0.75
N LEU A 176 -7.77 -7.10 -0.47
CA LEU A 176 -6.67 -6.23 -0.91
C LEU A 176 -6.71 -4.84 -0.26
N TYR A 177 -7.87 -4.46 0.30
CA TYR A 177 -8.07 -3.22 1.04
C TYR A 177 -7.10 -3.01 2.21
N VAL A 178 -6.48 -4.08 2.72
CA VAL A 178 -5.44 -3.99 3.76
C VAL A 178 -4.20 -3.19 3.33
N ASN A 179 -4.02 -2.98 2.02
CA ASN A 179 -2.91 -2.21 1.48
C ASN A 179 -3.27 -0.75 1.22
N TYR A 180 -4.54 -0.36 1.32
CA TYR A 180 -5.00 0.99 1.02
C TYR A 180 -4.67 1.93 2.18
N GLY A 181 -4.38 3.19 1.86
CA GLY A 181 -4.30 4.25 2.86
C GLY A 181 -5.67 4.49 3.51
N LEU A 182 -5.69 4.94 4.77
CA LEU A 182 -6.94 5.13 5.52
C LEU A 182 -7.91 6.10 4.82
N GLY A 183 -7.38 7.17 4.18
CA GLY A 183 -8.21 8.09 3.39
C GLY A 183 -8.81 7.47 2.12
N GLU A 184 -8.07 6.59 1.44
CA GLU A 184 -8.57 5.82 0.29
C GLU A 184 -9.65 4.84 0.72
N LEU A 185 -9.48 4.22 1.90
CA LEU A 185 -10.48 3.33 2.49
C LEU A 185 -11.76 4.08 2.86
N CYS A 186 -11.64 5.28 3.47
CA CYS A 186 -12.79 6.15 3.74
C CYS A 186 -13.50 6.56 2.45
N PHE A 187 -12.74 6.97 1.43
CA PHE A 187 -13.27 7.30 0.11
C PHE A 187 -14.02 6.14 -0.52
N LEU A 188 -13.44 4.93 -0.52
CA LEU A 188 -14.05 3.73 -1.06
C LEU A 188 -15.33 3.37 -0.29
N TRP A 189 -15.29 3.43 1.04
CA TRP A 189 -16.45 3.20 1.90
C TRP A 189 -17.59 4.17 1.61
N CYS A 190 -17.34 5.48 1.65
CA CYS A 190 -18.39 6.46 1.38
C CYS A 190 -18.91 6.37 -0.06
N SER A 191 -18.05 6.05 -1.03
CA SER A 191 -18.46 5.82 -2.43
C SER A 191 -19.36 4.58 -2.59
N ALA A 192 -19.15 3.54 -1.79
CA ALA A 192 -20.04 2.39 -1.75
C ALA A 192 -21.38 2.75 -1.11
N ARG A 193 -21.35 3.41 0.05
CA ARG A 193 -22.58 3.75 0.81
C ARG A 193 -23.47 4.75 0.12
N ILE A 194 -22.92 5.71 -0.63
CA ILE A 194 -23.71 6.63 -1.44
C ILE A 194 -24.34 5.97 -2.68
N ARG A 195 -23.97 4.73 -3.00
CA ARG A 195 -24.50 3.94 -4.12
C ARG A 195 -25.14 2.63 -3.64
N GLN A 196 -25.61 2.61 -2.39
CA GLN A 196 -26.02 1.38 -1.72
C GLN A 196 -27.08 0.60 -2.51
N GLU A 197 -28.19 1.23 -2.92
CA GLU A 197 -29.23 0.56 -3.72
C GLU A 197 -28.67 -0.07 -5.00
N LYS A 198 -27.88 0.68 -5.77
CA LYS A 198 -27.27 0.18 -7.02
C LYS A 198 -26.25 -0.93 -6.76
N LEU A 199 -25.61 -0.91 -5.61
CA LEU A 199 -24.64 -1.93 -5.23
C LEU A 199 -25.36 -3.21 -4.85
N ASP A 200 -26.49 -3.12 -4.15
CA ASP A 200 -27.36 -4.26 -3.87
C ASP A 200 -27.92 -4.84 -5.18
N GLU A 201 -28.42 -4.02 -6.11
CA GLU A 201 -28.82 -4.46 -7.45
C GLU A 201 -27.69 -5.22 -8.17
N HIS A 202 -26.48 -4.67 -8.14
CA HIS A 202 -25.31 -5.32 -8.74
C HIS A 202 -24.98 -6.66 -8.08
N MET A 203 -25.10 -6.77 -6.76
CA MET A 203 -24.85 -8.01 -6.02
C MET A 203 -25.92 -9.09 -6.27
N HIS A 204 -27.14 -8.73 -6.65
CA HIS A 204 -28.15 -9.70 -7.10
C HIS A 204 -27.74 -10.38 -8.41
N ASP A 205 -27.10 -9.62 -9.31
CA ASP A 205 -26.64 -10.09 -10.62
C ASP A 205 -25.18 -10.62 -10.60
N SER A 206 -24.51 -10.62 -9.45
CA SER A 206 -23.10 -11.00 -9.29
C SER A 206 -22.80 -11.67 -7.95
N TYR A 207 -21.51 -11.83 -7.60
CA TYR A 207 -21.12 -12.38 -6.31
C TYR A 207 -21.34 -11.37 -5.18
N PRO A 208 -21.81 -11.80 -4.00
CA PRO A 208 -21.99 -10.92 -2.86
C PRO A 208 -20.65 -10.38 -2.38
N ILE A 209 -20.67 -9.14 -1.92
CA ILE A 209 -19.48 -8.38 -1.51
C ILE A 209 -19.64 -8.06 -0.04
N ASN A 210 -18.65 -8.45 0.75
CA ASN A 210 -18.69 -8.24 2.19
C ASN A 210 -17.89 -6.98 2.56
N PHE A 211 -18.58 -5.97 3.09
CA PHE A 211 -17.96 -4.75 3.62
C PHE A 211 -17.64 -4.80 5.12
N ASP A 212 -18.06 -5.83 5.86
CA ASP A 212 -17.76 -6.01 7.28
C ASP A 212 -16.26 -5.89 7.60
N PRO A 213 -15.33 -6.46 6.80
CA PRO A 213 -13.91 -6.33 7.11
C PRO A 213 -13.37 -4.90 6.94
N ILE A 214 -13.97 -4.12 6.02
CA ILE A 214 -13.65 -2.69 5.86
C ILE A 214 -14.22 -1.92 7.05
N PHE A 215 -15.45 -2.25 7.48
CA PHE A 215 -16.05 -1.66 8.66
C PHE A 215 -15.16 -1.84 9.90
N GLU A 216 -14.74 -3.07 10.22
CA GLU A 216 -13.92 -3.34 11.40
C GLU A 216 -12.57 -2.62 11.31
N CYS A 217 -11.97 -2.56 10.11
CA CYS A 217 -10.75 -1.80 9.88
C CYS A 217 -10.93 -0.30 10.17
N LEU A 218 -12.02 0.32 9.68
CA LEU A 218 -12.31 1.74 9.91
C LEU A 218 -12.63 2.02 11.38
N LYS A 219 -13.42 1.15 12.02
CA LYS A 219 -13.74 1.21 13.45
C LYS A 219 -12.46 1.22 14.31
N ASP A 220 -11.54 0.28 14.07
CA ASP A 220 -10.27 0.18 14.79
C ASP A 220 -9.35 1.40 14.58
N ASN A 221 -9.60 2.17 13.52
CA ASN A 221 -8.85 3.39 13.16
C ASN A 221 -9.66 4.68 13.36
N SER A 222 -10.63 4.67 14.28
CA SER A 222 -11.41 5.87 14.64
C SER A 222 -10.50 7.05 14.99
N THR A 223 -10.79 8.21 14.39
CA THR A 223 -9.97 9.43 14.51
C THR A 223 -10.59 10.47 15.43
N THR A 224 -11.88 10.35 15.75
CA THR A 224 -12.60 11.29 16.61
C THR A 224 -13.64 10.60 17.48
N THR A 225 -14.03 11.28 18.56
CA THR A 225 -15.17 10.91 19.41
C THR A 225 -16.36 11.87 19.25
N GLY A 226 -16.11 13.09 18.73
CA GLY A 226 -17.13 14.11 18.45
C GLY A 226 -17.77 13.93 17.07
N ALA A 227 -18.90 14.62 16.83
CA ALA A 227 -19.62 14.50 15.56
C ALA A 227 -18.77 15.04 14.40
N SER A 228 -18.80 14.33 13.28
CA SER A 228 -17.91 14.64 12.15
C SER A 228 -18.31 15.90 11.38
N LEU A 229 -19.51 16.43 11.64
CA LEU A 229 -20.10 17.56 10.92
C LEU A 229 -20.10 18.89 11.71
N ASP A 230 -19.52 18.92 12.91
CA ASP A 230 -19.56 20.09 13.81
C ASP A 230 -18.92 21.36 13.21
N PHE A 231 -18.07 21.21 12.18
CA PHE A 231 -17.44 22.33 11.49
C PHE A 231 -18.34 23.00 10.45
N LEU A 232 -19.47 22.39 10.08
CA LEU A 232 -20.35 22.89 9.04
C LEU A 232 -21.13 24.12 9.52
N SER A 233 -20.90 25.26 8.86
CA SER A 233 -21.69 26.49 9.07
C SER A 233 -22.83 26.64 8.06
N ALA A 234 -22.62 26.18 6.83
CA ALA A 234 -23.62 26.10 5.77
C ALA A 234 -23.25 24.96 4.81
N SER A 235 -24.26 24.17 4.41
CA SER A 235 -24.11 23.08 3.46
C SER A 235 -25.34 22.89 2.58
N CYS A 236 -25.16 22.20 1.46
CA CYS A 236 -26.23 21.66 0.63
C CYS A 236 -25.90 20.22 0.24
N LEU A 237 -26.95 19.41 0.10
CA LEU A 237 -26.82 18.03 -0.40
C LEU A 237 -26.83 18.07 -1.93
N LEU A 238 -25.84 17.45 -2.54
CA LEU A 238 -25.75 17.26 -3.99
C LEU A 238 -26.40 15.94 -4.40
N HIS A 239 -26.20 14.91 -3.58
CA HIS A 239 -26.80 13.59 -3.73
C HIS A 239 -27.00 12.98 -2.35
N GLU A 240 -28.10 12.26 -2.15
CA GLU A 240 -28.41 11.54 -0.90
C GLU A 240 -28.87 10.12 -1.19
N GLU A 241 -28.51 9.22 -0.29
CA GLU A 241 -28.84 7.80 -0.29
C GLU A 241 -29.35 7.45 1.11
N GLN A 242 -30.56 6.90 1.17
CA GLN A 242 -31.22 6.49 2.41
C GLN A 242 -31.81 5.10 2.18
N SER A 243 -31.10 4.07 2.64
CA SER A 243 -31.41 2.70 2.25
C SER A 243 -31.10 1.69 3.34
N PHE A 244 -31.49 0.45 3.06
CA PHE A 244 -31.20 -0.71 3.88
C PHE A 244 -30.40 -1.70 3.05
N SER A 245 -29.16 -1.96 3.44
CA SER A 245 -28.29 -2.93 2.76
C SER A 245 -28.84 -4.34 2.96
N GLU A 246 -29.15 -5.03 1.86
CA GLU A 246 -29.64 -6.42 1.89
C GLU A 246 -28.52 -7.43 2.14
N HIS A 247 -27.27 -7.04 1.89
CA HIS A 247 -26.11 -7.92 1.95
C HIS A 247 -25.19 -7.68 3.15
N ASP A 248 -25.22 -6.49 3.77
CA ASP A 248 -24.50 -6.26 5.04
C ASP A 248 -25.32 -6.80 6.22
N LEU A 249 -24.82 -7.83 6.89
CA LEU A 249 -25.59 -8.52 7.93
C LEU A 249 -25.72 -7.71 9.23
N ILE A 250 -24.77 -6.80 9.50
CA ILE A 250 -24.67 -6.10 10.78
C ILE A 250 -24.99 -4.62 10.63
N TYR A 251 -24.39 -3.90 9.67
CA TYR A 251 -24.54 -2.45 9.51
C TYR A 251 -25.39 -2.11 8.28
N ASN A 252 -26.65 -2.52 8.34
CA ASN A 252 -27.57 -2.48 7.21
C ASN A 252 -28.34 -1.17 7.07
N LYS A 253 -28.54 -0.40 8.12
CA LYS A 253 -29.19 0.92 7.98
C LYS A 253 -28.16 1.94 7.50
N VAL A 254 -28.40 2.55 6.34
CA VAL A 254 -27.45 3.44 5.67
C VAL A 254 -28.06 4.81 5.42
N PHE A 255 -27.33 5.85 5.82
CA PHE A 255 -27.47 7.19 5.31
C PHE A 255 -26.14 7.61 4.70
N ALA A 256 -26.13 8.06 3.45
CA ALA A 256 -24.94 8.61 2.83
C ALA A 256 -25.29 9.79 1.93
N CYS A 257 -24.36 10.72 1.78
CA CYS A 257 -24.56 11.85 0.89
C CYS A 257 -23.25 12.41 0.36
N GLU A 258 -23.36 13.06 -0.79
CA GLU A 258 -22.38 14.01 -1.27
C GLU A 258 -22.90 15.38 -0.90
N LEU A 259 -22.07 16.16 -0.20
CA LEU A 259 -22.45 17.48 0.28
C LEU A 259 -21.43 18.52 -0.17
N ALA A 260 -21.93 19.70 -0.55
CA ALA A 260 -21.12 20.89 -0.69
C ALA A 260 -21.26 21.77 0.55
N TYR A 261 -20.17 22.41 0.97
CA TYR A 261 -20.15 23.27 2.15
C TYR A 261 -19.24 24.47 1.96
N LEU A 262 -19.50 25.53 2.74
CA LEU A 262 -18.66 26.73 2.75
C LEU A 262 -17.71 26.72 3.94
N GLU A 263 -16.43 26.92 3.65
CA GLU A 263 -15.39 27.15 4.66
C GLU A 263 -14.63 28.42 4.27
N ASN A 264 -14.69 29.44 5.13
CA ASN A 264 -14.08 30.75 4.87
C ASN A 264 -14.49 31.38 3.50
N GLY A 265 -15.73 31.13 3.07
CA GLY A 265 -16.26 31.62 1.79
C GLY A 265 -15.83 30.83 0.56
N ILE A 266 -15.09 29.72 0.74
CA ILE A 266 -14.68 28.81 -0.33
C ILE A 266 -15.63 27.61 -0.32
N GLU A 267 -16.15 27.25 -1.49
CA GLU A 267 -16.95 26.05 -1.69
C GLU A 267 -16.06 24.82 -1.70
N ASN A 268 -16.44 23.82 -0.91
CA ASN A 268 -15.78 22.54 -0.77
C ASN A 268 -16.81 21.43 -0.91
N ILE A 269 -16.35 20.22 -1.25
CA ILE A 269 -17.19 19.03 -1.40
C ILE A 269 -16.66 17.93 -0.47
N ALA A 270 -17.57 17.13 0.06
CA ALA A 270 -17.25 15.95 0.86
C ALA A 270 -18.23 14.82 0.57
N LEU A 271 -17.76 13.58 0.79
CA LEU A 271 -18.65 12.44 0.96
C LEU A 271 -18.85 12.20 2.45
N TYR A 272 -20.08 11.91 2.84
CA TYR A 272 -20.47 11.58 4.20
C TYR A 272 -21.24 10.26 4.21
N SER A 273 -20.99 9.44 5.23
CA SER A 273 -21.77 8.24 5.49
C SER A 273 -21.99 8.06 6.98
N PHE A 274 -23.19 7.65 7.35
CA PHE A 274 -23.59 7.20 8.66
C PHE A 274 -24.27 5.84 8.52
N VAL A 275 -23.73 4.83 9.17
CA VAL A 275 -24.36 3.50 9.22
C VAL A 275 -24.64 3.08 10.65
N SER A 276 -25.65 2.25 10.85
CA SER A 276 -25.93 1.67 12.16
C SER A 276 -26.42 0.23 12.06
N SER A 277 -26.13 -0.55 13.09
CA SER A 277 -26.69 -1.87 13.31
C SER A 277 -27.98 -1.85 14.13
N GLU A 278 -28.72 -2.96 14.11
CA GLU A 278 -29.88 -3.15 14.99
C GLU A 278 -29.52 -3.11 16.49
N ALA A 279 -28.26 -3.44 16.83
CA ALA A 279 -27.77 -3.34 18.21
C ALA A 279 -27.46 -1.89 18.64
N GLY A 280 -27.58 -0.92 17.72
CA GLY A 280 -27.31 0.48 17.94
C GLY A 280 -25.84 0.86 17.91
N GLU A 281 -24.96 -0.03 17.42
CA GLU A 281 -23.57 0.33 17.07
C GLU A 281 -23.58 1.04 15.71
N GLY A 282 -22.69 2.00 15.50
CA GLY A 282 -22.64 2.75 14.25
C GLY A 282 -21.27 3.29 13.91
N LEU A 283 -21.14 3.76 12.68
CA LEU A 283 -19.93 4.36 12.14
C LEU A 283 -20.31 5.59 11.34
N GLU A 284 -19.73 6.72 11.71
CA GLU A 284 -19.88 8.00 11.04
C GLU A 284 -18.55 8.36 10.38
N ILE A 285 -18.58 8.64 9.08
CA ILE A 285 -17.40 8.99 8.29
C ILE A 285 -17.70 10.21 7.43
N ILE A 286 -16.75 11.13 7.40
CA ILE A 286 -16.65 12.16 6.35
C ILE A 286 -15.28 12.10 5.69
N VAL A 287 -15.25 12.27 4.37
CA VAL A 287 -14.01 12.43 3.59
C VAL A 287 -14.14 13.68 2.72
N LEU A 288 -13.18 14.59 2.86
CA LEU A 288 -13.12 15.85 2.15
C LEU A 288 -12.47 15.64 0.78
N ARG A 289 -13.01 16.33 -0.23
CA ARG A 289 -12.51 16.29 -1.60
C ARG A 289 -11.24 17.15 -1.74
N ASN A 290 -10.12 16.61 -1.26
CA ASN A 290 -8.80 17.23 -1.38
C ASN A 290 -7.73 16.17 -1.67
N SER A 291 -6.51 16.61 -2.01
CA SER A 291 -5.41 15.72 -2.40
C SER A 291 -4.98 14.73 -1.32
N ASN A 292 -5.31 15.00 -0.05
CA ASN A 292 -4.92 14.19 1.09
C ASN A 292 -6.05 13.27 1.55
N LEU A 293 -7.23 13.34 0.92
CA LEU A 293 -8.46 12.67 1.37
C LEU A 293 -8.65 12.87 2.88
N THR A 294 -8.56 14.12 3.35
CA THR A 294 -8.75 14.43 4.77
C THR A 294 -10.06 13.86 5.25
N HIS A 295 -10.03 13.11 6.36
CA HIS A 295 -11.18 12.34 6.81
C HIS A 295 -11.33 12.42 8.32
N SER A 296 -12.55 12.11 8.77
CA SER A 296 -12.87 11.87 10.16
C SER A 296 -13.70 10.59 10.24
N ILE A 297 -13.30 9.69 11.15
CA ILE A 297 -13.95 8.41 11.42
C ILE A 297 -14.36 8.42 12.89
N ARG A 298 -15.65 8.23 13.15
CA ARG A 298 -16.22 8.15 14.49
C ARG A 298 -16.95 6.83 14.65
N HIS A 299 -16.42 5.96 15.51
CA HIS A 299 -17.13 4.78 15.98
C HIS A 299 -18.09 5.15 17.11
N ILE A 300 -19.33 4.67 17.01
CA ILE A 300 -20.39 4.90 17.97
C ILE A 300 -20.78 3.53 18.54
N PRO A 301 -20.30 3.16 19.74
CA PRO A 301 -20.45 1.79 20.24
C PRO A 301 -21.90 1.43 20.59
N ARG A 302 -22.75 2.42 20.90
CA ARG A 302 -24.17 2.24 21.25
C ARG A 302 -24.97 3.49 20.91
N ALA A 303 -26.28 3.30 20.72
CA ALA A 303 -27.26 4.36 20.48
C ALA A 303 -26.98 5.25 19.25
N ALA A 304 -26.41 4.67 18.19
CA ALA A 304 -26.15 5.36 16.92
C ALA A 304 -27.38 6.10 16.38
N GLU A 305 -28.57 5.51 16.48
CA GLU A 305 -29.83 6.14 16.03
C GLU A 305 -30.11 7.49 16.72
N LYS A 306 -29.71 7.64 17.99
CA LYS A 306 -29.83 8.92 18.72
C LYS A 306 -28.75 9.92 18.31
N GLU A 307 -27.54 9.43 18.05
CA GLU A 307 -26.41 10.23 17.57
C GLU A 307 -26.61 10.74 16.13
N PHE A 308 -27.56 10.18 15.38
CA PHE A 308 -27.95 10.68 14.07
C PHE A 308 -28.90 11.90 14.12
N LEU A 309 -29.55 12.19 15.25
CA LEU A 309 -30.46 13.33 15.37
C LEU A 309 -29.77 14.70 15.14
N PRO A 310 -28.58 14.98 15.70
CA PRO A 310 -27.82 16.18 15.37
C PRO A 310 -27.50 16.29 13.87
N VAL A 311 -27.15 15.16 13.23
CA VAL A 311 -26.86 15.09 11.79
C VAL A 311 -28.08 15.50 10.97
N CYS A 312 -29.28 15.02 11.33
CA CYS A 312 -30.54 15.42 10.71
C CYS A 312 -30.75 16.93 10.73
N ASN A 313 -30.42 17.57 11.85
CA ASN A 313 -30.58 19.02 12.01
C ASN A 313 -29.57 19.80 11.16
N VAL A 314 -28.30 19.35 11.13
CA VAL A 314 -27.23 20.00 10.36
C VAL A 314 -27.50 19.88 8.85
N LEU A 315 -27.86 18.68 8.39
CA LEU A 315 -28.08 18.41 6.96
C LEU A 315 -29.52 18.68 6.49
N LYS A 316 -30.44 18.98 7.41
CA LYS A 316 -31.88 19.17 7.15
C LYS A 316 -32.57 17.96 6.52
N VAL A 317 -32.20 16.77 6.97
CA VAL A 317 -32.76 15.48 6.52
C VAL A 317 -33.70 14.87 7.56
N ARG A 318 -34.49 13.88 7.15
CA ARG A 318 -35.35 13.13 8.08
C ARG A 318 -34.53 12.09 8.85
N ASN A 319 -34.94 11.79 10.07
CA ASN A 319 -34.36 10.68 10.81
C ASN A 319 -34.93 9.36 10.29
N ILE A 320 -34.14 8.63 9.51
CA ILE A 320 -34.48 7.32 8.95
C ILE A 320 -34.17 6.15 9.90
N PHE A 321 -33.47 6.42 10.99
CA PHE A 321 -33.08 5.43 11.98
C PHE A 321 -34.04 5.38 13.19
N ALA A 322 -35.07 6.24 13.20
CA ALA A 322 -36.04 6.39 14.28
C ALA A 322 -37.13 5.33 14.31
#